data_AF-A0A4Q4WLP3-F1
#
_entry.id   AF-A0A4Q4WLP3-F1
#
_cell.length_a   1.000
_cell.length_b   1.000
_cell.length_c   1.000
_cell.angle_alpha   90.00
_cell.angle_beta   90.00
_cell.angle_gamma   90.00
#
_symmetry.space_group_name_H-M   'P 1'
#
loop_
_entity.id
_entity.type
_entity.pdbx_description
1 polymer ?
#
loop_
_entity_poly.entity_id
_entity_poly.type
_entity_poly.pdbx_seq_one_letter_code
_entity_poly.pdbx_strand_id
1 'polypeptide(L)'
;MAMTGLPALTEMRSLNKPGLSLITLVFTDETDVYFARQLVMERLIEVQSRMPAGVTPVLGPVSTGLGEVYQYTLDKPDDGDKALSVEELTQRRIAQDWVVRPLLRSIPGVAEINSQGGYEKQYQVLVNPERLRHHNVTVKQVFEALAANNANSGGGVLPHFAEQRSTAHRSRFATWPR
;
A
#
# COMPACT_ATOMS: atom_id res chain seq x y z
N MET A 1 22.23 13.29 -6.18
CA MET A 1 22.68 14.41 -5.34
C MET A 1 21.54 15.43 -5.14
N ALA A 2 20.44 15.02 -4.51
CA ALA A 2 19.28 15.92 -4.35
C ALA A 2 18.87 16.18 -2.89
N MET A 3 19.39 15.37 -1.97
CA MET A 3 19.14 15.49 -0.52
C MET A 3 20.37 16.04 0.24
N THR A 4 21.43 16.39 -0.48
CA THR A 4 22.68 16.94 0.07
C THR A 4 22.51 18.43 0.38
N GLY A 5 23.03 18.88 1.53
CA GLY A 5 22.98 20.28 1.94
C GLY A 5 21.69 20.69 2.66
N LEU A 6 20.90 19.72 3.12
CA LEU A 6 19.82 20.00 4.06
C LEU A 6 20.42 20.53 5.38
N PRO A 7 19.87 21.63 5.93
CA PRO A 7 20.30 22.14 7.24
C PRO A 7 20.25 21.04 8.31
N ALA A 8 21.25 21.02 9.18
CA ALA A 8 21.37 20.06 10.29
C ALA A 8 21.36 18.57 9.89
N LEU A 9 21.61 18.25 8.61
CA LEU A 9 21.80 16.86 8.18
C LEU A 9 23.18 16.36 8.61
N THR A 10 23.20 15.38 9.51
CA THR A 10 24.40 14.74 10.03
C THR A 10 24.87 13.60 9.14
N GLU A 11 23.93 12.77 8.67
CA GLU A 11 24.25 11.58 7.91
C GLU A 11 23.18 11.27 6.87
N MET A 12 23.61 10.76 5.72
CA MET A 12 22.74 10.21 4.69
C MET A 12 23.19 8.79 4.35
N ARG A 13 22.30 7.82 4.53
CA ARG A 13 22.51 6.43 4.15
C ARG A 13 21.58 6.07 3.01
N SER A 14 22.04 5.20 2.10
CA SER A 14 21.23 4.66 1.03
C SER A 14 21.39 3.15 0.98
N LEU A 15 20.28 2.45 0.80
CA LEU A 15 20.22 1.01 0.65
C LEU A 15 19.37 0.66 -0.57
N ASN A 16 19.96 -0.10 -1.49
CA ASN A 16 19.31 -0.53 -2.72
C ASN A 16 19.12 -2.04 -2.71
N LYS A 17 17.88 -2.47 -2.97
CA LYS A 17 17.48 -3.86 -3.18
C LYS A 17 16.61 -3.93 -4.45
N PRO A 18 16.45 -5.10 -5.07
CA PRO A 18 15.55 -5.26 -6.21
C PRO A 18 14.15 -4.70 -5.89
N GLY A 19 13.70 -3.69 -6.64
CA GLY A 19 12.41 -3.02 -6.43
C GLY A 19 12.31 -2.08 -5.22
N LEU A 20 13.40 -1.83 -4.48
CA LEU A 20 13.39 -0.97 -3.30
C LEU A 20 14.66 -0.10 -3.21
N SER A 21 14.47 1.21 -3.14
CA SER A 21 15.52 2.18 -2.80
C SER A 21 15.12 2.90 -1.51
N LEU A 22 15.85 2.65 -0.42
CA LEU A 22 15.65 3.30 0.87
C LEU A 22 16.74 4.34 1.09
N ILE A 23 16.35 5.58 1.42
CA ILE A 23 17.26 6.66 1.80
C ILE A 23 16.92 7.06 3.23
N THR A 24 17.90 6.99 4.13
CA THR A 24 17.79 7.41 5.53
C THR A 24 18.55 8.70 5.71
N LEU A 25 17.87 9.71 6.24
CA LEU A 25 18.43 11.02 6.56
C LEU A 25 18.45 11.16 8.08
N VAL A 26 19.64 11.37 8.65
CA VAL A 26 19.85 11.55 10.08
C VAL A 26 20.15 13.03 10.31
N PHE A 27 19.33 13.68 11.11
CA PHE A 27 19.50 15.08 11.50
C PHE A 27 20.14 15.15 12.90
N THR A 28 20.56 16.34 13.34
CA THR A 28 21.02 16.54 14.71
C THR A 28 19.87 16.40 15.72
N ASP A 29 20.18 16.07 16.97
CA ASP A 29 19.19 15.82 18.03
C ASP A 29 18.35 17.07 18.36
N GLU A 30 18.86 18.27 18.08
CA GLU A 30 18.15 19.54 18.30
C GLU A 30 17.16 19.89 17.17
N THR A 31 17.18 19.15 16.07
CA THR A 31 16.35 19.45 14.91
C THR A 31 14.91 18.99 15.14
N ASP A 32 13.96 19.92 15.05
CA ASP A 32 12.54 19.56 15.07
C ASP A 32 12.20 18.61 13.91
N VAL A 33 11.53 17.51 14.25
CA VAL A 33 11.23 16.45 13.29
C VAL A 33 10.29 16.94 12.19
N TYR A 34 9.33 17.81 12.49
CA TYR A 34 8.41 18.33 11.48
C TYR A 34 9.11 19.31 10.54
N PHE A 35 10.04 20.12 11.06
CA PHE A 35 10.90 20.98 10.25
C PHE A 35 11.76 20.16 9.28
N ALA A 36 12.45 19.12 9.78
CA ALA A 36 13.23 18.21 8.93
C ALA A 36 12.37 17.59 7.83
N ARG A 37 11.15 17.15 8.15
CA ARG A 37 10.22 16.57 7.17
C ARG A 37 9.79 17.56 6.11
N GLN A 38 9.51 18.81 6.48
CA GLN A 38 9.15 19.84 5.53
C GLN A 38 10.27 20.05 4.51
N LEU A 39 11.51 20.19 4.98
CA LEU A 39 12.67 20.34 4.12
C LEU A 39 12.85 19.15 3.17
N VAL A 40 12.62 17.92 3.65
CA VAL A 40 12.67 16.73 2.80
C VAL A 40 11.53 16.69 1.79
N MET A 41 10.31 17.09 2.17
CA MET A 41 9.17 17.17 1.24
C MET A 41 9.43 18.15 0.10
N GLU A 42 10.02 19.30 0.38
CA GLU A 42 10.39 20.28 -0.64
C GLU A 42 11.37 19.67 -1.67
N ARG A 43 12.36 18.90 -1.21
CA ARG A 43 13.29 18.18 -2.10
C ARG A 43 12.63 17.03 -2.86
N LEU A 44 11.70 16.31 -2.24
CA LEU A 44 10.98 15.23 -2.91
C LEU A 44 10.18 15.75 -4.12
N ILE A 45 9.54 16.90 -4.00
CA ILE A 45 8.79 17.54 -5.10
C ILE A 45 9.74 17.88 -6.26
N GLU A 46 10.90 18.47 -5.97
CA GLU A 46 11.90 18.82 -6.98
C GLU A 46 12.38 17.57 -7.76
N VAL A 47 12.63 16.48 -7.02
CA VAL A 47 13.17 15.23 -7.56
C VAL A 47 12.13 14.40 -8.31
N GLN A 48 10.85 14.54 -7.98
CA GLN A 48 9.76 13.76 -8.59
C GLN A 48 9.77 13.86 -10.13
N SER A 49 10.12 15.03 -10.67
CA SER A 49 10.25 15.26 -12.12
C SER A 49 11.38 14.46 -12.79
N ARG A 50 12.38 14.03 -12.02
CA ARG A 50 13.57 13.29 -12.49
C ARG A 50 13.45 11.79 -12.25
N MET A 51 12.32 11.33 -11.71
CA MET A 51 12.09 9.92 -11.40
C MET A 51 11.66 9.15 -12.66
N PRO A 52 12.07 7.86 -12.79
CA PRO A 52 11.58 7.00 -13.86
C PRO A 52 10.05 6.88 -13.83
N ALA A 53 9.45 6.64 -15.00
CA ALA A 53 8.01 6.42 -15.10
C ALA A 53 7.55 5.29 -14.16
N GLY A 54 6.53 5.58 -13.35
CA GLY A 54 5.96 4.64 -12.37
C GLY A 54 6.68 4.60 -11.01
N VAL A 55 7.74 5.38 -10.81
CA VAL A 55 8.42 5.49 -9.51
C VAL A 55 8.02 6.78 -8.82
N THR A 56 7.33 6.66 -7.68
CA THR A 56 6.97 7.81 -6.84
C THR A 56 7.73 7.72 -5.51
N PRO A 57 8.64 8.67 -5.23
CA PRO A 57 9.33 8.68 -3.95
C PRO A 57 8.35 9.14 -2.87
N VAL A 58 8.37 8.47 -1.72
CA VAL A 58 7.47 8.75 -0.60
C VAL A 58 8.27 8.98 0.67
N LEU A 59 7.81 9.93 1.49
CA LEU A 59 8.40 10.16 2.80
C LEU A 59 7.90 9.09 3.78
N GLY A 60 8.83 8.46 4.49
CA GLY A 60 8.50 7.50 5.54
C GLY A 60 7.69 8.11 6.69
N PRO A 61 7.07 7.27 7.53
CA PRO A 61 6.36 7.71 8.72
C PRO A 61 7.31 8.35 9.74
N VAL A 62 6.74 9.05 10.73
CA VAL A 62 7.47 9.60 11.88
C VAL A 62 7.65 8.49 12.91
N SER A 63 8.55 7.55 12.63
CA SER A 63 8.82 6.41 13.49
C SER A 63 10.30 6.07 13.46
N THR A 64 10.85 5.73 14.62
CA THR A 64 12.20 5.16 14.75
C THR A 64 12.07 3.69 15.15
N GLY A 65 13.11 2.88 14.93
CA GLY A 65 13.13 1.49 15.39
C GLY A 65 13.06 1.34 16.93
N LEU A 66 13.18 2.44 17.69
CA LEU A 66 13.02 2.49 19.15
C LEU A 66 11.59 2.91 19.56
N GLY A 67 10.70 3.20 18.60
CA GLY A 67 9.31 3.60 18.83
C GLY A 67 8.33 2.43 18.91
N GLU A 68 8.80 1.18 18.91
CA GLU A 68 7.94 0.02 19.12
C GLU A 68 7.52 -0.05 20.59
N VAL A 69 6.26 0.27 20.86
CA VAL A 69 5.71 0.32 22.22
C VAL A 69 5.02 -1.00 22.60
N TYR A 70 4.44 -1.72 21.62
CA TYR A 70 3.64 -2.91 21.90
C TYR A 70 3.59 -3.87 20.71
N GLN A 71 3.65 -5.17 21.01
CA GLN A 71 3.49 -6.26 20.05
C GLN A 71 2.30 -7.14 20.46
N TYR A 72 1.50 -7.56 19.49
CA TYR A 72 0.37 -8.46 19.70
C TYR A 72 0.25 -9.48 18.58
N THR A 73 -0.46 -10.57 18.89
CA THR A 73 -0.84 -11.63 17.95
C THR A 73 -2.36 -11.67 17.81
N LEU A 74 -2.84 -12.20 16.68
CA LEU A 74 -4.27 -12.42 16.44
C LEU A 74 -4.57 -13.92 16.52
N ASP A 75 -4.87 -14.38 17.72
CA ASP A 75 -5.10 -15.80 18.00
C ASP A 75 -6.60 -16.10 18.15
N LYS A 76 -6.99 -17.33 17.85
CA LYS A 76 -8.32 -17.87 18.13
C LYS A 76 -8.24 -18.92 19.25
N PRO A 77 -9.28 -19.05 20.08
CA PRO A 77 -9.28 -20.03 21.17
C PRO A 77 -9.07 -21.48 20.72
N ASP A 78 -9.42 -21.82 19.48
CA ASP A 78 -9.29 -23.16 18.88
C ASP A 78 -7.96 -23.39 18.14
N ASP A 79 -7.02 -22.44 18.19
CA ASP A 79 -5.71 -22.61 17.55
C ASP A 79 -4.86 -23.66 18.26
N GLY A 80 -4.85 -23.66 19.59
CA GLY A 80 -3.96 -24.53 20.38
C GLY A 80 -2.52 -24.45 19.86
N ASP A 81 -1.85 -25.60 19.79
CA ASP A 81 -0.47 -25.71 19.26
C ASP A 81 -0.43 -26.06 17.75
N LYS A 82 -1.56 -25.93 17.03
CA LYS A 82 -1.63 -26.36 15.63
C LYS A 82 -0.92 -25.35 14.71
N ALA A 83 -0.21 -25.86 13.72
CA ALA A 83 0.29 -25.01 12.64
C ALA A 83 -0.91 -24.46 11.85
N LEU A 84 -1.01 -23.14 11.77
CA LEU A 84 -2.08 -22.47 11.06
C LEU A 84 -1.91 -22.65 9.54
N SER A 85 -3.02 -22.93 8.86
CA SER A 85 -3.04 -22.99 7.40
C SER A 85 -2.83 -21.61 6.76
N VAL A 86 -2.43 -21.61 5.49
CA VAL A 86 -2.28 -20.38 4.68
C VAL A 86 -3.58 -19.57 4.66
N GLU A 87 -4.73 -20.25 4.58
CA GLU A 87 -6.03 -19.59 4.56
C GLU A 87 -6.32 -18.89 5.89
N GLU A 88 -6.11 -19.57 7.02
CA GLU A 88 -6.35 -18.98 8.34
C GLU A 88 -5.40 -17.80 8.61
N LEU A 89 -4.13 -17.90 8.18
CA LEU A 89 -3.17 -16.79 8.24
C LEU A 89 -3.56 -15.63 7.32
N THR A 90 -4.15 -15.91 6.16
CA THR A 90 -4.69 -14.89 5.24
C THR A 90 -5.87 -14.15 5.88
N GLN A 91 -6.81 -14.87 6.50
CA GLN A 91 -7.97 -14.26 7.16
C GLN A 91 -7.54 -13.36 8.33
N ARG A 92 -6.54 -13.78 9.11
CA ARG A 92 -5.96 -12.95 10.17
C ARG A 92 -5.30 -11.70 9.61
N ARG A 93 -4.55 -11.82 8.51
CA ARG A 93 -3.95 -10.66 7.83
C ARG A 93 -5.00 -9.66 7.35
N ILE A 94 -6.11 -10.17 6.79
CA ILE A 94 -7.24 -9.33 6.38
C ILE A 94 -7.85 -8.61 7.60
N ALA A 95 -8.13 -9.33 8.68
CA ALA A 95 -8.69 -8.71 9.90
C ALA A 95 -7.73 -7.66 10.49
N GLN A 96 -6.44 -7.97 10.53
CA GLN A 96 -5.40 -7.05 10.96
C GLN A 96 -5.40 -5.75 10.14
N ASP A 97 -5.37 -5.87 8.81
CA ASP A 97 -5.18 -4.71 7.94
C ASP A 97 -6.45 -3.86 7.77
N TRP A 98 -7.63 -4.48 7.84
CA TRP A 98 -8.92 -3.83 7.55
C TRP A 98 -9.79 -3.54 8.78
N VAL A 99 -9.51 -4.16 9.93
CA VAL A 99 -10.27 -3.93 11.18
C VAL A 99 -9.37 -3.37 12.26
N VAL A 100 -8.33 -4.12 12.65
CA VAL A 100 -7.52 -3.77 13.83
C VAL A 100 -6.67 -2.52 13.56
N ARG A 101 -5.95 -2.47 12.43
CA ARG A 101 -5.10 -1.33 12.08
C ARG A 101 -5.88 -0.01 11.99
N PRO A 102 -7.05 0.09 11.30
CA PRO A 102 -7.85 1.32 11.32
C PRO A 102 -8.29 1.76 12.72
N LEU A 103 -8.68 0.81 13.59
CA LEU A 103 -9.09 1.11 14.96
C LEU A 103 -7.91 1.64 15.79
N LEU A 104 -6.74 1.00 15.73
CA LEU A 104 -5.56 1.44 16.47
C LEU A 104 -5.02 2.78 15.97
N ARG A 105 -5.12 3.07 14.66
CA ARG A 105 -4.74 4.38 14.10
C ARG A 105 -5.58 5.55 14.62
N SER A 106 -6.78 5.27 15.14
CA SER A 106 -7.63 6.32 15.72
C SER A 106 -7.20 6.75 17.13
N ILE A 107 -6.29 6.00 17.77
CA ILE A 107 -5.80 6.29 19.12
C ILE A 107 -4.75 7.43 19.03
N PRO A 108 -4.91 8.53 19.78
CA PRO A 108 -3.93 9.61 19.82
C PRO A 108 -2.54 9.11 20.23
N GLY A 109 -1.51 9.53 19.50
CA GLY A 109 -0.11 9.15 19.76
C GLY A 109 0.36 7.88 19.03
N VAL A 110 -0.55 7.14 18.37
CA VAL A 110 -0.16 6.00 17.53
C VAL A 110 0.30 6.50 16.15
N ALA A 111 1.61 6.49 15.92
CA ALA A 111 2.20 6.91 14.65
C ALA A 111 2.13 5.84 13.55
N GLU A 112 2.31 4.57 13.91
CA GLU A 112 2.39 3.47 12.94
C GLU A 112 1.94 2.13 13.56
N ILE A 113 1.37 1.25 12.72
CA ILE A 113 1.07 -0.14 13.08
C ILE A 113 1.62 -1.03 11.97
N ASN A 114 2.63 -1.81 12.29
CA ASN A 114 3.30 -2.73 11.38
C ASN A 114 2.69 -4.13 11.49
N SER A 115 2.19 -4.65 10.38
CA SER A 115 1.66 -6.02 10.32
C SER A 115 2.80 -6.97 9.96
N GLN A 116 3.15 -7.87 10.87
CA GLN A 116 4.20 -8.88 10.69
C GLN A 116 3.57 -10.26 10.43
N GLY A 117 4.09 -10.98 9.43
CA GLY A 117 3.54 -12.28 9.04
C GLY A 117 2.15 -12.23 8.41
N GLY A 118 1.53 -13.41 8.31
CA GLY A 118 0.31 -13.63 7.53
C GLY A 118 0.56 -13.58 6.02
N TYR A 119 -0.48 -13.87 5.24
CA TYR A 119 -0.42 -13.81 3.77
C TYR A 119 -1.37 -12.72 3.28
N GLU A 120 -0.91 -11.89 2.34
CA GLU A 120 -1.79 -10.95 1.66
C GLU A 120 -2.66 -11.69 0.66
N LYS A 121 -3.97 -11.43 0.68
CA LYS A 121 -4.90 -12.05 -0.25
C LYS A 121 -4.64 -11.53 -1.66
N GLN A 122 -4.16 -12.41 -2.53
CA GLN A 122 -3.86 -12.11 -3.93
C GLN A 122 -4.76 -12.93 -4.85
N TYR A 123 -5.27 -12.29 -5.90
CA TYR A 123 -5.99 -12.96 -6.98
C TYR A 123 -5.05 -13.10 -8.17
N GLN A 124 -4.55 -14.31 -8.40
CA GLN A 124 -3.65 -14.60 -9.50
C GLN A 124 -4.44 -15.16 -10.68
N VAL A 125 -4.41 -14.46 -11.82
CA VAL A 125 -5.01 -14.94 -13.06
C VAL A 125 -3.96 -15.72 -13.84
N LEU A 126 -4.00 -17.04 -13.72
CA LEU A 126 -3.10 -17.94 -14.46
C LEU A 126 -3.72 -18.27 -15.82
N VAL A 127 -3.10 -17.77 -16.89
CA VAL A 127 -3.55 -18.01 -18.27
C VAL A 127 -2.98 -19.32 -18.79
N ASN A 128 -3.78 -20.06 -19.57
CA ASN A 128 -3.34 -21.28 -20.26
C ASN A 128 -2.91 -20.91 -21.71
N PRO A 129 -1.62 -21.05 -22.07
CA PRO A 129 -1.12 -20.68 -23.40
C PRO A 129 -1.79 -21.43 -24.54
N GLU A 130 -2.15 -22.70 -24.36
CA GLU A 130 -2.82 -23.51 -25.39
C GLU A 130 -4.21 -22.97 -25.70
N ARG A 131 -4.97 -22.62 -24.66
CA ARG A 131 -6.31 -22.05 -24.82
C ARG A 131 -6.27 -20.66 -25.45
N LEU A 132 -5.26 -19.86 -25.08
CA LEU A 132 -5.05 -18.55 -25.69
C LEU A 132 -4.82 -18.67 -27.20
N ARG A 133 -3.96 -19.59 -27.64
CA ARG A 133 -3.72 -19.84 -29.07
C ARG A 133 -4.95 -20.37 -29.78
N HIS A 134 -5.65 -21.34 -29.18
CA HIS A 134 -6.86 -21.91 -29.77
C HIS A 134 -7.95 -20.87 -30.02
N HIS A 135 -8.10 -19.91 -29.10
CA HIS A 135 -9.06 -18.81 -29.23
C HIS A 135 -8.50 -17.55 -29.91
N ASN A 136 -7.25 -17.60 -30.40
CA ASN A 136 -6.55 -16.47 -31.00
C ASN A 136 -6.55 -15.20 -30.11
N VAL A 137 -6.45 -15.40 -28.78
CA VAL A 137 -6.41 -14.34 -27.77
C VAL A 137 -4.99 -14.17 -27.26
N THR A 138 -4.52 -12.92 -27.19
CA THR A 138 -3.21 -12.57 -26.65
C THR A 138 -3.27 -12.33 -25.14
N VAL A 139 -2.14 -12.51 -24.45
CA VAL A 139 -2.01 -12.16 -23.03
C VAL A 139 -2.36 -10.68 -22.78
N LYS A 140 -1.99 -9.80 -23.71
CA LYS A 140 -2.33 -8.38 -23.65
C LYS A 140 -3.83 -8.14 -23.61
N GLN A 141 -4.60 -8.84 -24.45
CA GLN A 141 -6.06 -8.73 -24.46
C GLN A 141 -6.69 -9.22 -23.15
N VAL A 142 -6.15 -10.27 -22.54
CA VAL A 142 -6.61 -10.73 -21.21
C VAL A 142 -6.33 -9.65 -20.16
N PHE A 143 -5.14 -9.04 -20.18
CA PHE A 143 -4.78 -7.95 -19.26
C PHE A 143 -5.69 -6.73 -19.46
N GLU A 144 -5.89 -6.28 -20.69
CA GLU A 144 -6.77 -5.14 -21.02
C GLU A 144 -8.22 -5.40 -20.58
N ALA A 145 -8.73 -6.61 -20.81
CA ALA A 145 -10.08 -7.00 -20.40
C ALA A 145 -10.23 -7.02 -18.87
N LEU A 146 -9.24 -7.55 -18.15
CA LEU A 146 -9.22 -7.52 -16.68
C LEU A 146 -9.15 -6.09 -16.14
N ALA A 147 -8.30 -5.24 -16.72
CA ALA A 147 -8.15 -3.85 -16.32
C ALA A 147 -9.46 -3.06 -16.54
N ALA A 148 -10.09 -3.23 -17.70
CA ALA A 148 -11.37 -2.59 -18.02
C ALA A 148 -12.50 -3.03 -17.08
N ASN A 149 -12.51 -4.29 -16.65
CA ASN A 149 -13.54 -4.83 -15.76
C ASN A 149 -13.26 -4.61 -14.26
N ASN A 150 -12.08 -4.09 -13.91
CA ASN A 150 -11.73 -3.70 -12.54
C ASN A 150 -11.62 -2.17 -12.38
N ALA A 151 -11.95 -1.42 -13.43
CA ALA A 151 -12.01 0.03 -13.40
C ALA A 151 -13.35 0.50 -12.81
N ASN A 152 -13.29 1.41 -11.84
CA ASN A 152 -14.49 2.07 -11.31
C ASN A 152 -14.81 3.29 -12.20
N SER A 153 -15.72 3.14 -13.15
CA SER A 153 -16.21 4.27 -13.94
C SER A 153 -17.32 5.01 -13.18
N GLY A 154 -17.09 6.27 -12.82
CA GLY A 154 -18.16 7.15 -12.34
C GLY A 154 -19.12 7.44 -13.49
N GLY A 155 -20.37 6.99 -13.38
CA GLY A 155 -21.42 7.39 -14.32
C GLY A 155 -21.63 8.90 -14.19
N GLY A 156 -21.44 9.63 -15.28
CA GLY A 156 -21.66 11.08 -15.33
C GLY A 156 -23.08 11.45 -14.92
N VAL A 157 -23.25 12.70 -14.47
CA VAL A 157 -24.55 13.27 -14.11
C VAL A 157 -25.31 13.61 -15.40
N LEU A 158 -26.49 13.04 -15.59
CA LEU A 158 -27.44 13.53 -16.60
C LEU A 158 -28.24 14.69 -15.96
N PRO A 159 -28.09 15.94 -16.41
CA PRO A 159 -28.95 17.01 -15.94
C PRO A 159 -30.34 16.84 -16.59
N HIS A 160 -31.28 16.27 -15.84
CA HIS A 160 -32.70 16.49 -16.08
C HIS A 160 -33.24 17.35 -14.93
N PHE A 161 -34.01 18.37 -15.30
CA PHE A 161 -34.57 19.40 -14.44
C PHE A 161 -34.89 18.93 -13.00
N ALA A 162 -34.32 19.63 -12.03
CA ALA A 162 -34.54 19.57 -10.58
C ALA A 162 -34.40 18.21 -9.86
N GLU A 163 -34.03 17.10 -10.51
CA GLU A 163 -33.76 15.82 -9.85
C GLU A 163 -32.40 15.25 -10.25
N GLN A 164 -31.47 15.19 -9.29
CA GLN A 164 -30.14 14.61 -9.50
C GLN A 164 -30.19 13.11 -9.20
N ARG A 165 -30.14 12.27 -10.24
CA ARG A 165 -29.96 10.83 -10.11
C ARG A 165 -28.54 10.45 -10.49
N SER A 166 -27.78 9.93 -9.53
CA SER A 166 -26.48 9.30 -9.79
C SER A 166 -26.70 7.86 -10.23
N THR A 167 -26.19 7.48 -11.41
CA THR A 167 -26.16 6.09 -11.84
C THR A 167 -24.75 5.56 -11.70
N ALA A 168 -24.49 4.74 -10.68
CA ALA A 168 -23.21 4.07 -10.50
C ALA A 168 -23.30 2.66 -11.11
N HIS A 169 -22.50 2.37 -12.12
CA HIS A 169 -22.29 1.00 -12.58
C HIS A 169 -21.14 0.39 -11.77
N ARG A 170 -21.42 -0.67 -10.99
CA ARG A 170 -20.40 -1.40 -10.23
C ARG A 170 -20.10 -2.74 -10.89
N SER A 171 -18.97 -2.82 -11.58
CA SER A 171 -18.33 -4.09 -11.97
C SER A 171 -17.18 -4.33 -11.00
N ARG A 172 -17.39 -5.13 -9.95
CA ARG A 172 -16.28 -5.63 -9.11
C ARG A 172 -16.35 -7.14 -9.06
N PHE A 173 -15.21 -7.79 -9.25
CA PHE A 173 -15.06 -9.19 -8.86
C PHE A 173 -15.09 -9.27 -7.32
N ALA A 174 -16.18 -9.81 -6.78
CA ALA A 174 -16.31 -10.17 -5.38
C ALA A 174 -16.71 -11.64 -5.30
N THR A 175 -15.81 -12.50 -4.83
CA THR A 175 -16.14 -13.86 -4.43
C THR A 175 -16.19 -13.92 -2.91
N TRP A 176 -17.40 -14.08 -2.37
CA TRP A 176 -17.64 -14.43 -0.98
C TRP A 176 -17.31 -15.92 -0.78
N PRO A 177 -16.54 -16.32 0.24
CA PRO A 177 -16.46 -17.72 0.62
C PRO A 177 -17.84 -18.17 1.12
N ARG A 178 -18.23 -19.39 0.75
CA ARG A 178 -19.37 -20.09 1.35
C ARG A 178 -19.00 -20.61 2.73
#